data_AF-A0A5K0YMZ6-F1
#
_entry.id   AF-A0A5K0YMZ6-F1
#
_cell.length_a   1.000
_cell.length_b   1.000
_cell.length_c   1.000
_cell.angle_alpha   90.00
_cell.angle_beta   90.00
_cell.angle_gamma   90.00
#
_symmetry.space_group_name_H-M   'P 1'
#
loop_
_entity.id
_entity.type
_entity.pdbx_description
1 polymer ?
#
loop_
_entity_poly.entity_id
_entity_poly.type
_entity_poly.pdbx_seq_one_letter_code
_entity_poly.pdbx_strand_id
1 'polypeptide(L)'
;VAIKKPIGILHVKVVRAVNLRKMDILGKSDPYVKMRLSGESLPAKKTTVKMCNLNPVWNEQFRLIVKDLKCQVLELHVFDWEK
;
A
#
# COMPACT_ATOMS: atom_id res chain seq x y z
N VAL A 1 -4.71 -22.39 17.03
CA VAL A 1 -5.02 -20.98 16.69
C VAL A 1 -6.24 -20.97 15.78
N ALA A 2 -7.36 -20.36 16.19
CA ALA A 2 -8.56 -20.32 15.36
C ALA A 2 -8.33 -19.43 14.13
N ILE A 3 -8.34 -20.01 12.94
CA ILE A 3 -8.29 -19.27 11.68
C ILE A 3 -9.66 -18.62 11.49
N LYS A 4 -9.77 -17.30 11.74
CA LYS A 4 -11.00 -16.56 11.46
C LYS A 4 -11.36 -16.73 9.97
N LYS A 5 -12.59 -17.20 9.70
CA LYS A 5 -13.11 -17.40 8.34
C LYS A 5 -13.12 -16.05 7.58
N PRO A 6 -12.69 -16.01 6.30
CA PRO A 6 -12.86 -14.84 5.46
C PRO A 6 -14.33 -14.42 5.38
N ILE A 7 -14.61 -13.14 5.58
CA ILE A 7 -15.97 -12.56 5.45
C ILE A 7 -16.15 -11.76 4.17
N GLY A 8 -15.05 -11.42 3.48
CA GLY A 8 -15.11 -10.74 2.19
C GLY A 8 -13.74 -10.48 1.57
N ILE A 9 -13.74 -9.89 0.39
CA ILE A 9 -12.53 -9.46 -0.32
C ILE A 9 -12.63 -7.95 -0.57
N LEU A 10 -11.63 -7.22 -0.10
CA LEU A 10 -11.47 -5.80 -0.40
C LEU A 10 -10.62 -5.64 -1.66
N HIS A 11 -11.19 -5.04 -2.70
CA HIS A 11 -10.49 -4.69 -3.92
C HIS A 11 -9.96 -3.25 -3.81
N VAL A 12 -8.64 -3.09 -3.90
CA VAL A 12 -7.98 -1.79 -3.79
C VAL A 12 -7.25 -1.51 -5.10
N LYS A 13 -7.57 -0.40 -5.77
CA LYS A 13 -6.83 0.09 -6.93
C LYS A 13 -6.00 1.31 -6.53
N VAL A 14 -4.69 1.17 -6.56
CA VAL A 14 -3.77 2.30 -6.37
C VAL A 14 -3.56 2.96 -7.74
N VAL A 15 -4.19 4.12 -7.93
CA VAL A 15 -4.20 4.81 -9.22
C VAL A 15 -2.93 5.66 -9.39
N ARG A 16 -2.80 6.72 -8.59
CA ARG A 16 -1.69 7.69 -8.66
C ARG A 16 -1.53 8.47 -7.35
N ALA A 17 -0.38 9.11 -7.20
CA ALA A 17 -0.17 10.20 -6.24
C ALA A 17 0.32 11.46 -6.99
N VAL A 18 0.15 12.62 -6.35
CA VAL A 18 0.50 13.92 -6.93
C VAL A 18 1.21 14.75 -5.86
N ASN A 19 2.24 15.48 -6.26
CA ASN A 19 3.02 16.37 -5.40
C ASN A 19 3.54 15.68 -4.13
N LEU A 20 4.11 14.48 -4.28
CA LEU A 20 4.77 13.81 -3.16
C LEU A 20 5.93 14.66 -2.63
N ARG A 21 6.11 14.63 -1.31
CA ARG A 21 7.22 15.30 -0.67
C ARG A 21 8.52 14.66 -1.14
N LYS A 22 9.45 15.48 -1.60
CA LYS A 22 10.81 15.06 -1.91
C LYS A 22 11.50 14.62 -0.61
N MET A 23 11.85 13.34 -0.51
CA MET A 23 12.59 12.81 0.63
C MET A 23 14.10 12.84 0.40
N ASP A 24 14.57 12.91 -0.85
CA ASP A 24 16.00 12.93 -1.18
C ASP A 24 16.57 14.33 -1.36
N ILE A 25 17.78 14.52 -0.82
CA ILE A 25 18.52 15.79 -0.88
C ILE A 25 19.04 16.00 -2.31
N LEU A 26 19.67 14.96 -2.88
CA LEU A 26 20.15 14.88 -4.26
C LEU A 26 19.28 13.87 -5.03
N GLY A 27 18.40 14.30 -5.92
CA GLY A 27 17.52 13.40 -6.69
C GLY A 27 16.02 13.70 -6.55
N LYS A 28 15.15 12.79 -6.97
CA LYS A 28 13.70 12.79 -6.69
C LYS A 28 13.38 11.45 -6.02
N SER A 29 12.35 11.42 -5.18
CA SER A 29 11.93 10.19 -4.50
C SER A 29 11.51 9.08 -5.46
N ASP A 30 11.67 7.84 -5.00
CA ASP A 30 11.30 6.58 -5.65
C ASP A 30 10.06 5.96 -4.95
N PRO A 31 8.86 6.53 -5.11
CA PRO A 31 7.72 6.14 -4.31
C PRO A 31 7.16 4.75 -4.65
N TYR A 32 6.71 4.06 -3.61
CA TYR A 32 5.79 2.93 -3.69
C TYR A 32 4.76 2.98 -2.55
N VAL A 33 3.60 2.38 -2.77
CA VAL A 33 2.54 2.26 -1.75
C VAL A 33 2.59 0.88 -1.13
N LYS A 34 2.70 0.80 0.19
CA LYS A 34 2.54 -0.42 0.98
C LYS A 34 1.17 -0.42 1.65
N MET A 35 0.46 -1.53 1.55
CA MET A 35 -0.89 -1.68 2.10
C MET A 35 -1.03 -2.96 2.91
N ARG A 36 -1.75 -2.88 4.04
CA ARG A 36 -2.08 -4.01 4.91
C ARG A 36 -3.40 -3.77 5.63
N LEU A 37 -4.05 -4.85 6.06
CA LEU A 37 -5.14 -4.76 7.04
C LEU A 37 -4.56 -4.87 8.45
N SER A 38 -5.01 -4.02 9.37
CA SER A 38 -4.60 -4.07 10.77
C SER A 38 -4.98 -5.42 11.40
N GLY A 39 -4.15 -5.87 12.35
CA GLY A 39 -4.34 -7.16 13.03
C GLY A 39 -4.13 -8.39 12.14
N GLU A 40 -3.65 -8.22 10.90
CA GLU A 40 -3.31 -9.32 10.01
C GLU A 40 -1.81 -9.61 10.03
N SER A 41 -1.45 -10.88 10.22
CA SER A 41 -0.07 -11.36 10.16
C SER A 41 0.43 -11.63 8.73
N LEU A 42 -0.43 -11.48 7.72
CA LEU A 42 -0.05 -11.66 6.33
C LEU A 42 0.94 -10.57 5.89
N PRO A 43 1.86 -10.89 4.97
CA PRO A 43 2.73 -9.89 4.37
C PRO A 43 1.92 -8.75 3.75
N ALA A 44 2.38 -7.52 3.98
CA ALA A 44 1.81 -6.35 3.33
C ALA A 44 1.97 -6.45 1.80
N LYS A 45 0.97 -5.98 1.06
CA LYS A 45 1.05 -5.85 -0.40
C LYS A 45 1.71 -4.53 -0.74
N LYS A 46 2.44 -4.47 -1.85
CA LYS A 46 3.10 -3.24 -2.30
C LYS A 46 2.94 -3.04 -3.80
N THR A 47 2.91 -1.79 -4.24
CA THR A 47 2.99 -1.44 -5.66
C THR A 47 4.41 -1.61 -6.20
N THR A 48 4.55 -1.50 -7.52
CA THR A 48 5.84 -1.21 -8.13
C THR A 48 6.41 0.11 -7.61
N VAL A 49 7.75 0.18 -7.57
CA VAL A 49 8.48 1.41 -7.29
C VAL A 49 8.51 2.26 -8.57
N LYS A 50 8.26 3.55 -8.46
CA LYS A 50 8.41 4.49 -9.59
C LYS A 50 9.62 5.37 -9.36
N MET A 51 10.66 5.17 -10.16
CA MET A 51 11.94 5.87 -9.99
C MET A 51 11.81 7.37 -10.28
N CYS A 52 12.43 8.20 -9.45
CA CYS A 52 12.59 9.64 -9.57
C CYS A 52 11.29 10.38 -9.91
N ASN A 53 10.18 10.04 -9.23
CA ASN A 53 8.86 10.49 -9.61
C ASN A 53 8.01 10.97 -8.43
N LEU A 54 7.75 12.28 -8.35
CA LEU A 54 6.87 12.86 -7.31
C LEU A 54 5.37 12.83 -7.68
N ASN A 55 5.04 12.38 -8.90
CA ASN A 55 3.68 12.25 -9.42
C ASN A 55 3.47 10.84 -10.02
N PRO A 56 3.71 9.76 -9.25
CA PRO A 56 3.67 8.41 -9.75
C PRO A 56 2.25 7.99 -10.16
N VAL A 57 2.16 7.24 -11.25
CA VAL A 57 0.95 6.55 -11.70
C VAL A 57 1.23 5.05 -11.65
N TRP A 58 0.53 4.33 -10.78
CA TRP A 58 0.68 2.88 -10.63
C TRP A 58 -0.38 2.12 -11.42
N ASN A 59 -1.66 2.50 -11.26
CA ASN A 59 -2.80 1.77 -11.82
C ASN A 59 -2.83 0.27 -11.44
N GLU A 60 -2.33 -0.07 -10.26
CA GLU A 60 -2.22 -1.46 -9.80
C GLU A 60 -3.42 -1.84 -8.92
N GLN A 61 -3.84 -3.11 -9.01
CA GLN A 61 -4.99 -3.64 -8.28
C GLN A 61 -4.55 -4.73 -7.30
N PHE A 62 -5.12 -4.69 -6.10
CA PHE A 62 -4.84 -5.61 -5.01
C PHE A 62 -6.14 -6.15 -4.43
N ARG A 63 -6.08 -7.39 -3.95
CA ARG A 63 -7.15 -8.06 -3.22
C ARG A 63 -6.69 -8.36 -1.81
N LEU A 64 -7.38 -7.85 -0.80
CA LEU A 64 -7.12 -8.14 0.60
C LEU A 64 -8.27 -8.96 1.18
N ILE A 65 -7.94 -9.96 2.00
CA ILE A 65 -8.94 -10.83 2.60
C ILE A 65 -9.40 -10.20 3.90
N VAL A 66 -10.67 -9.83 3.98
CA VAL A 66 -11.26 -9.26 5.19
C VAL A 66 -11.74 -10.42 6.06
N LYS A 67 -11.35 -10.41 7.33
CA LYS A 67 -11.73 -11.37 8.38
C LYS A 67 -12.61 -10.74 9.46
N ASP A 68 -12.55 -9.42 9.62
CA ASP A 68 -13.34 -8.67 10.61
C ASP A 68 -13.61 -7.24 10.12
N LEU A 69 -14.86 -6.95 9.74
CA LEU A 69 -15.26 -5.66 9.15
C LEU A 69 -15.28 -4.52 10.16
N LYS A 70 -15.39 -4.82 11.46
CA LYS A 70 -15.51 -3.79 12.50
C LYS A 70 -14.15 -3.34 13.02
N CYS A 71 -13.20 -4.25 13.06
CA CYS A 71 -11.91 -4.02 13.72
C CYS A 71 -10.74 -3.84 12.74
N GLN A 72 -10.85 -4.35 11.50
CA GLN A 72 -9.75 -4.22 10.53
C GLN A 72 -9.79 -2.86 9.85
N VAL A 73 -8.64 -2.19 9.88
CA VAL A 73 -8.39 -0.91 9.23
C VAL A 73 -7.44 -1.16 8.06
N LEU A 74 -7.75 -0.63 6.88
CA LEU A 74 -6.82 -0.60 5.77
C LEU A 74 -5.79 0.50 6.01
N GLU A 75 -4.54 0.11 6.23
CA GLU A 75 -3.41 1.02 6.31
C GLU A 75 -2.74 1.12 4.95
N LEU A 76 -2.55 2.35 4.46
CA LEU A 76 -1.83 2.67 3.24
C LEU A 76 -0.72 3.66 3.57
N HIS A 77 0.52 3.27 3.33
CA HIS A 77 1.69 4.13 3.54
C HIS A 77 2.46 4.27 2.23
N VAL A 78 2.87 5.50 1.92
CA VAL A 78 3.80 5.80 0.82
C VAL A 78 5.20 5.80 1.40
N PHE A 79 6.09 5.04 0.77
CA PHE A 79 7.50 4.95 1.14
C PHE A 79 8.36 5.35 -0.04
N ASP A 80 9.59 5.77 0.26
CA ASP A 80 10.66 5.90 -0.71
C ASP A 80 11.42 4.57 -0.77
N TRP A 81 11.83 4.08 -1.94
CA TRP A 81 12.49 2.77 -2.02
C TRP A 81 13.86 2.76 -1.32
N GLU A 82 14.55 3.89 -1.29
CA GLU A 82 15.89 4.02 -0.70
C GLU A 82 15.87 4.38 0.81
N LYS A 83 14.69 4.57 1.43
CA LYS A 83 14.53 4.95 2.84
C LYS A 83 13.48 4.13 3.58
#